data_AF-A0A7C3KTT1-F1
#
_entry.id   AF-A0A7C3KTT1-F1
#
_cell.length_a   1.000
_cell.length_b   1.000
_cell.length_c   1.000
_cell.angle_alpha   90.00
_cell.angle_beta   90.00
_cell.angle_gamma   90.00
#
_symmetry.space_group_name_H-M   'P 1'
#
loop_
_entity.id
_entity.type
_entity.pdbx_description
1 polymer ?
#
loop_
_entity_poly.entity_id
_entity_poly.type
_entity_poly.pdbx_seq_one_letter_code
_entity_poly.pdbx_strand_id
1 'polypeptide(L)'
;MGLSNIIFLILLVGATLLFVINVRKVRRNILLGRDVDRSDRKGERWKIMTLVALGQKKMFARPLPALLHLFVYVGFVLINIEVLEMFIDGTFGTHRALSFLNFSDNFRLYDWMIGSFEILAFLVTFGCIVFLLRRNVVHVKRLVMKELNGWPKMDANIILISEILIMGSLFFMNAADQSLSTFGYSAAFTLDHAGWFPISKYLVPLLPDDLGTVAF
;
A
#
# COMPACT_ATOMS: atom_id res chain seq x y z
N MET A 1 25.38 -1.17 4.40
CA MET A 1 24.34 -0.14 4.58
C MET A 1 24.80 1.14 3.93
N GLY A 2 24.07 1.63 2.93
CA GLY A 2 24.37 2.91 2.27
C GLY A 2 23.82 4.10 3.07
N LEU A 3 24.14 5.32 2.61
CA LEU A 3 23.57 6.55 3.17
C LEU A 3 22.03 6.57 3.06
N SER A 4 21.49 6.04 1.94
CA SER A 4 20.04 5.90 1.71
C SER A 4 19.34 5.06 2.79
N ASN A 5 19.92 3.93 3.18
CA ASN A 5 19.39 3.10 4.28
C ASN A 5 19.34 3.83 5.61
N ILE A 6 20.39 4.61 5.92
CA ILE A 6 20.46 5.36 7.18
C ILE A 6 19.36 6.42 7.20
N ILE A 7 19.19 7.15 6.10
CA ILE A 7 18.10 8.12 5.94
C ILE A 7 16.74 7.43 6.09
N PHE A 8 16.55 6.31 5.40
CA PHE A 8 15.32 5.51 5.49
C PHE A 8 15.02 5.07 6.93
N LEU A 9 16.01 4.55 7.65
CA LEU A 9 15.86 4.12 9.04
C LEU A 9 15.51 5.28 9.98
N ILE A 10 16.14 6.44 9.82
CA ILE A 10 15.81 7.64 10.60
C ILE A 10 14.36 8.05 10.35
N LEU A 11 13.92 8.08 9.09
CA LEU A 11 12.54 8.41 8.72
C LEU A 11 11.55 7.37 9.26
N LEU A 12 11.85 6.08 9.12
CA LEU A 12 11.01 4.97 9.59
C LEU A 12 10.83 5.02 11.11
N VAL A 13 11.92 5.20 11.86
CA VAL A 13 11.88 5.31 13.32
C VAL A 13 11.14 6.58 13.73
N GLY A 14 11.45 7.73 13.11
CA GLY A 14 10.78 9.00 13.40
C GLY A 14 9.27 8.94 13.16
N ALA A 15 8.85 8.42 12.01
CA ALA A 15 7.44 8.24 11.65
C ALA A 15 6.74 7.27 12.61
N THR A 16 7.38 6.13 12.94
CA THR A 16 6.84 5.15 13.87
C THR A 16 6.66 5.74 15.26
N LEU A 17 7.62 6.51 15.77
CA LEU A 17 7.52 7.17 17.07
C LEU A 17 6.37 8.17 17.10
N LEU A 18 6.25 9.02 16.07
CA LEU A 18 5.14 9.98 15.95
C LEU A 18 3.78 9.27 15.89
N PHE A 19 3.68 8.19 15.11
CA PHE A 19 2.48 7.36 15.04
C PHE A 19 2.11 6.79 16.41
N VAL A 20 3.07 6.17 17.11
CA VAL A 20 2.88 5.59 18.45
C VAL A 20 2.43 6.66 19.45
N ILE A 21 3.01 7.85 19.42
CA ILE A 21 2.60 8.98 20.29
C ILE A 21 1.15 9.37 20.02
N ASN A 22 0.75 9.49 18.75
CA ASN A 22 -0.62 9.86 18.39
C ASN A 22 -1.63 8.76 18.75
N VAL A 23 -1.31 7.49 18.52
CA VAL A 23 -2.14 6.35 18.95
C VAL A 23 -2.29 6.34 20.47
N ARG A 24 -1.23 6.61 21.24
CA ARG A 24 -1.30 6.71 22.69
C ARG A 24 -2.21 7.86 23.15
N LYS A 25 -2.20 9.00 22.47
CA LYS A 25 -3.13 10.11 22.76
C LYS A 25 -4.58 9.69 22.52
N VAL A 26 -4.87 9.04 21.38
CA VAL A 26 -6.21 8.52 21.07
C VAL A 26 -6.66 7.51 22.13
N ARG A 27 -5.79 6.54 22.46
CA ARG A 27 -6.07 5.55 23.51
C ARG A 27 -6.36 6.22 24.85
N ARG A 28 -5.54 7.19 25.27
CA ARG A 28 -5.77 7.94 26.51
C ARG A 28 -7.14 8.60 26.50
N ASN A 29 -7.50 9.27 25.41
CA ASN A 29 -8.79 9.97 25.31
C ASN A 29 -9.98 8.99 25.35
N ILE A 30 -9.87 7.82 24.71
CA ILE A 30 -10.90 6.77 24.78
C ILE A 30 -11.06 6.27 26.23
N LEU A 31 -9.95 6.12 26.96
CA LEU A 31 -9.95 5.64 28.35
C LEU A 31 -10.41 6.69 29.38
N LEU A 32 -10.56 7.97 28.99
CA LEU A 32 -11.24 8.96 29.83
C LEU A 32 -12.77 8.78 29.82
N GLY A 33 -13.30 7.93 28.93
CA GLY A 33 -14.71 7.56 28.90
C GLY A 33 -15.11 6.70 30.11
N ARG A 34 -16.37 6.27 30.13
CA ARG A 34 -16.90 5.42 31.21
C ARG A 34 -16.13 4.11 31.30
N ASP A 35 -15.66 3.77 32.50
CA ASP A 35 -15.08 2.47 32.79
C ASP A 35 -16.13 1.37 32.55
N VAL A 36 -15.77 0.44 31.67
CA VAL A 36 -16.55 -0.76 31.37
C VAL A 36 -15.58 -1.93 31.41
N ASP A 37 -15.78 -2.83 32.36
CA ASP A 37 -15.01 -4.06 32.43
C ASP A 37 -15.34 -4.95 31.22
N ARG A 38 -14.29 -5.31 30.48
CA ARG A 38 -14.34 -6.20 29.30
C ARG A 38 -13.33 -7.33 29.43
N SER A 39 -12.85 -7.59 30.65
CA SER A 39 -11.87 -8.64 30.93
C SER A 39 -12.48 -10.05 31.00
N ASP A 40 -13.82 -10.14 31.08
CA ASP A 40 -14.58 -11.39 31.12
C ASP A 40 -14.61 -12.11 29.76
N ARG A 41 -14.71 -13.45 29.80
CA ARG A 41 -14.99 -14.33 28.64
C ARG A 41 -14.14 -14.02 27.39
N LYS A 42 -12.83 -13.83 27.59
CA LYS A 42 -11.87 -13.48 26.53
C LYS A 42 -12.00 -14.38 25.29
N GLY A 43 -12.07 -15.70 25.48
CA GLY A 43 -12.19 -16.65 24.37
C GLY A 43 -13.44 -16.45 23.52
N GLU A 44 -14.59 -16.24 24.15
CA GLU A 44 -15.86 -15.99 23.45
C GLU A 44 -15.83 -14.65 22.71
N ARG A 45 -15.27 -13.60 23.34
CA ARG A 45 -15.12 -12.27 22.73
C ARG A 45 -14.18 -12.29 21.52
N TRP A 46 -13.03 -12.98 21.60
CA TRP A 46 -12.12 -13.16 20.47
C TRP A 46 -12.81 -13.94 19.35
N LYS A 47 -13.50 -15.03 19.66
CA LYS A 47 -14.27 -15.81 18.67
C LYS A 47 -15.32 -14.95 17.97
N ILE A 48 -16.11 -14.17 18.72
CA ILE A 48 -17.12 -13.26 18.16
C ILE A 48 -16.45 -12.18 17.32
N MET A 49 -15.39 -11.54 17.82
CA MET A 49 -14.66 -10.49 17.10
C MET A 49 -14.12 -11.02 15.79
N THR A 50 -13.41 -12.15 15.77
CA THR A 50 -12.88 -12.75 14.54
C THR A 50 -13.99 -13.13 13.58
N LEU A 51 -15.10 -13.70 14.07
CA LEU A 51 -16.25 -14.07 13.22
C LEU A 51 -16.95 -12.84 12.61
N VAL A 52 -17.05 -11.74 13.35
CA VAL A 52 -17.68 -10.50 12.86
C VAL A 52 -16.73 -9.72 11.96
N ALA A 53 -15.45 -9.61 12.33
CA ALA A 53 -14.43 -8.85 11.62
C ALA A 53 -14.01 -9.51 10.30
N LEU A 54 -13.75 -10.83 10.31
CA LEU A 54 -13.31 -11.56 9.13
C LEU A 54 -14.47 -12.24 8.40
N GLY A 55 -15.42 -12.80 9.15
CA GLY A 55 -16.47 -13.64 8.60
C GLY A 55 -17.69 -12.91 8.05
N GLN A 56 -17.77 -11.57 8.20
CA GLN A 56 -18.86 -10.69 7.72
C GLN A 56 -20.19 -11.40 7.45
N LYS A 57 -20.75 -12.07 8.47
CA LYS A 57 -21.83 -13.08 8.30
C LYS A 57 -23.05 -12.55 7.52
N LYS A 58 -23.29 -11.24 7.58
CA LYS A 58 -24.39 -10.54 6.90
C LYS A 58 -24.13 -10.27 5.41
N MET A 59 -22.87 -10.25 4.97
CA MET A 59 -22.51 -10.02 3.56
C MET A 59 -22.62 -11.25 2.69
N PHE A 60 -22.36 -12.45 3.23
CA PHE A 60 -22.56 -13.71 2.50
C PHE A 60 -24.02 -13.97 2.08
N ALA A 61 -24.98 -13.28 2.70
CA ALA A 61 -26.38 -13.30 2.26
C ALA A 61 -26.61 -12.62 0.90
N ARG A 62 -25.62 -11.88 0.38
CA ARG A 62 -25.67 -11.21 -0.93
C ARG A 62 -24.38 -11.57 -1.71
N PRO A 63 -24.45 -12.53 -2.66
CA PRO A 63 -23.24 -13.10 -3.27
C PRO A 63 -22.39 -12.09 -4.02
N LEU A 64 -23.00 -11.10 -4.68
CA LEU A 64 -22.25 -10.07 -5.42
C LEU A 64 -21.43 -9.14 -4.50
N PRO A 65 -22.00 -8.48 -3.46
CA PRO A 65 -21.21 -7.75 -2.47
C PRO A 65 -20.14 -8.60 -1.77
N ALA A 66 -20.44 -9.86 -1.47
CA ALA A 66 -19.47 -10.77 -0.85
C ALA A 66 -18.26 -11.01 -1.76
N LEU A 67 -18.49 -11.26 -3.05
CA LEU A 67 -17.43 -11.45 -4.04
C LEU A 67 -16.59 -10.18 -4.22
N LEU A 68 -17.22 -9.02 -4.33
CA LEU A 68 -16.50 -7.74 -4.45
C LEU A 68 -15.61 -7.47 -3.22
N HIS A 69 -16.10 -7.75 -2.01
CA HIS A 69 -15.31 -7.57 -0.81
C HIS A 69 -14.20 -8.59 -0.66
N LEU A 70 -14.38 -9.82 -1.12
CA LEU A 70 -13.32 -10.81 -1.18
C LEU A 70 -12.14 -10.29 -2.02
N PHE A 71 -12.40 -9.74 -3.21
CA PHE A 71 -11.35 -9.16 -4.05
C PHE A 71 -10.64 -8.00 -3.36
N VAL A 72 -11.39 -7.10 -2.72
CA VAL A 72 -10.81 -5.98 -1.95
C VAL A 72 -9.95 -6.50 -0.79
N TYR A 73 -10.43 -7.50 -0.05
CA TYR A 73 -9.72 -8.10 1.07
C TYR A 73 -8.43 -8.78 0.62
N VAL A 74 -8.48 -9.59 -0.44
CA VAL A 74 -7.29 -10.20 -1.04
C VAL A 74 -6.32 -9.12 -1.47
N GLY A 75 -6.80 -8.07 -2.14
CA GLY A 75 -5.97 -6.93 -2.55
C GLY A 75 -5.28 -6.24 -1.37
N PHE A 76 -5.97 -6.03 -0.25
CA PHE A 76 -5.35 -5.46 0.96
C PHE A 76 -4.29 -6.38 1.57
N VAL A 77 -4.53 -7.69 1.65
CA VAL A 77 -3.53 -8.65 2.17
C VAL A 77 -2.28 -8.62 1.31
N LEU A 78 -2.49 -8.68 -0.01
CA LEU A 78 -1.47 -8.58 -1.04
C LEU A 78 -0.63 -7.30 -0.91
N ILE A 79 -1.26 -6.13 -0.84
CA ILE A 79 -0.56 -4.83 -0.66
C ILE A 79 0.24 -4.78 0.65
N ASN A 80 -0.25 -5.38 1.75
CA ASN A 80 0.50 -5.38 3.01
C ASN A 80 1.80 -6.20 2.91
N ILE A 81 1.81 -7.26 2.09
CA ILE A 81 3.03 -8.04 1.83
C ILE A 81 4.04 -7.18 1.05
N GLU A 82 3.59 -6.44 0.04
CA GLU A 82 4.44 -5.49 -0.71
C GLU A 82 5.05 -4.43 0.22
N VAL A 83 4.22 -3.80 1.07
CA VAL A 83 4.70 -2.77 2.00
C VAL A 83 5.71 -3.36 3.00
N LEU A 84 5.50 -4.61 3.42
CA LEU A 84 6.47 -5.31 4.27
C LEU A 84 7.80 -5.54 3.53
N GLU A 85 7.75 -5.93 2.25
CA GLU A 85 8.95 -6.04 1.41
C GLU A 85 9.68 -4.69 1.33
N MET A 86 8.97 -3.59 1.07
CA MET A 86 9.56 -2.24 1.04
C MET A 86 10.26 -1.85 2.35
N PHE A 87 9.70 -2.25 3.51
CA PHE A 87 10.35 -2.02 4.80
C PHE A 87 11.62 -2.86 4.98
N ILE A 88 11.62 -4.12 4.52
CA ILE A 88 12.79 -5.00 4.55
C ILE A 88 13.88 -4.42 3.63
N ASP A 89 13.53 -4.11 2.39
CA ASP A 89 14.45 -3.56 1.38
C ASP A 89 15.07 -2.24 1.83
N GLY A 90 14.27 -1.28 2.31
CA GLY A 90 14.79 -0.02 2.82
C GLY A 90 15.68 -0.17 4.06
N THR A 91 15.40 -1.17 4.91
CA THR A 91 16.19 -1.41 6.13
C THR A 91 17.52 -2.09 5.82
N PHE A 92 17.49 -3.19 5.05
CA PHE A 92 18.66 -4.02 4.80
C PHE A 92 19.45 -3.60 3.56
N GLY A 93 18.88 -2.77 2.70
CA GLY A 93 19.49 -2.36 1.42
C GLY A 93 19.45 -3.48 0.40
N THR A 94 18.51 -4.40 0.59
CA THR A 94 18.14 -5.39 -0.41
C THR A 94 17.23 -4.75 -1.44
N HIS A 95 17.08 -5.42 -2.57
CA HIS A 95 16.16 -5.04 -3.61
C HIS A 95 15.33 -6.28 -3.94
N ARG A 96 14.00 -6.21 -3.80
CA ARG A 96 13.08 -7.32 -4.07
C ARG A 96 13.38 -8.52 -3.17
N ALA A 97 13.44 -8.31 -1.85
CA ALA A 97 13.78 -9.35 -0.88
C ALA A 97 12.87 -10.59 -0.93
N LEU A 98 11.64 -10.50 -1.44
CA LEU A 98 10.71 -11.62 -1.59
C LEU A 98 10.83 -12.33 -2.95
N SER A 99 11.78 -11.94 -3.81
CA SER A 99 12.06 -12.60 -5.09
C SER A 99 12.36 -14.10 -4.97
N PHE A 100 12.81 -14.58 -3.80
CA PHE A 100 12.99 -16.01 -3.52
C PHE A 100 11.68 -16.83 -3.58
N LEU A 101 10.50 -16.18 -3.58
CA LEU A 101 9.21 -16.84 -3.78
C LEU A 101 9.01 -17.31 -5.22
N ASN A 102 9.93 -17.01 -6.14
CA ASN A 102 10.03 -17.69 -7.42
C ASN A 102 10.68 -19.07 -7.22
N PHE A 103 9.86 -20.07 -6.92
CA PHE A 103 10.33 -21.42 -6.55
C PHE A 103 10.97 -22.19 -7.72
N SER A 104 10.61 -21.87 -8.97
CA SER A 104 11.15 -22.49 -10.20
C SER A 104 10.83 -21.62 -11.41
N ASP A 105 11.56 -21.80 -12.53
CA ASP A 105 11.30 -21.13 -13.82
C ASP A 105 9.84 -21.25 -14.28
N ASN A 106 9.18 -22.36 -13.93
CA ASN A 106 7.78 -22.63 -14.28
C ASN A 106 6.76 -22.14 -13.23
N PHE A 107 7.20 -21.83 -12.01
CA PHE A 107 6.32 -21.39 -10.92
C PHE A 107 6.88 -20.13 -10.24
N ARG A 108 6.55 -19.00 -10.87
CA ARG A 108 7.02 -17.65 -10.50
C ARG A 108 5.96 -16.90 -9.69
N LEU A 109 5.74 -17.31 -8.45
CA LEU A 109 4.68 -16.75 -7.60
C LEU A 109 4.89 -15.24 -7.35
N TYR A 110 6.14 -14.82 -7.16
CA TYR A 110 6.48 -13.42 -6.90
C TYR A 110 6.03 -12.50 -8.05
N ASP A 111 6.30 -12.90 -9.28
CA ASP A 111 5.97 -12.10 -10.47
C ASP A 111 4.47 -11.91 -10.64
N TRP A 112 3.68 -12.94 -10.33
CA TRP A 112 2.22 -12.85 -10.31
C TRP A 112 1.71 -11.94 -9.21
N MET A 113 2.36 -11.97 -8.04
CA MET A 113 2.04 -11.06 -6.94
C MET A 113 2.31 -9.61 -7.35
N ILE A 114 3.48 -9.31 -7.89
CA ILE A 114 3.86 -7.97 -8.36
C ILE A 114 2.90 -7.46 -9.45
N GLY A 115 2.59 -8.26 -10.46
CA GLY A 115 1.67 -7.82 -11.50
C GLY A 115 0.23 -7.63 -10.99
N SER A 116 -0.19 -8.43 -10.01
CA SER A 116 -1.46 -8.20 -9.31
C SER A 116 -1.44 -6.89 -8.50
N PHE A 117 -0.31 -6.57 -7.86
CA PHE A 117 -0.14 -5.32 -7.13
C PHE A 117 -0.18 -4.11 -8.05
N GLU A 118 0.41 -4.19 -9.25
CA GLU A 118 0.34 -3.09 -10.22
C GLU A 118 -1.10 -2.79 -10.65
N ILE A 119 -1.88 -3.83 -10.92
CA ILE A 119 -3.28 -3.68 -11.31
C ILE A 119 -4.07 -3.04 -10.16
N LEU A 120 -3.87 -3.53 -8.94
CA LEU A 120 -4.54 -2.98 -7.75
C LEU A 120 -4.12 -1.54 -7.49
N ALA A 121 -2.82 -1.23 -7.55
CA ALA A 121 -2.28 0.12 -7.43
C ALA A 121 -2.92 1.05 -8.47
N PHE A 122 -3.07 0.59 -9.72
CA PHE A 122 -3.67 1.39 -10.79
C PHE A 122 -5.15 1.70 -10.49
N LEU A 123 -5.91 0.70 -10.06
CA LEU A 123 -7.30 0.88 -9.67
C LEU A 123 -7.45 1.82 -8.46
N VAL A 124 -6.54 1.73 -7.49
CA VAL A 124 -6.48 2.64 -6.34
C VAL A 124 -6.19 4.07 -6.79
N THR A 125 -5.14 4.29 -7.59
CA THR A 125 -4.80 5.61 -8.14
C THR A 125 -5.98 6.20 -8.92
N PHE A 126 -6.61 5.40 -9.79
CA PHE A 126 -7.79 5.82 -10.53
C PHE A 126 -8.94 6.22 -9.59
N GLY A 127 -9.22 5.41 -8.57
CA GLY A 127 -10.22 5.71 -7.55
C GLY A 127 -9.94 7.01 -6.80
N CYS A 128 -8.69 7.25 -6.42
CA CYS A 128 -8.27 8.48 -5.74
C CYS A 128 -8.41 9.72 -6.62
N ILE A 129 -8.06 9.63 -7.91
CA ILE A 129 -8.29 10.71 -8.88
C ILE A 129 -9.80 11.01 -8.99
N VAL A 130 -10.64 9.98 -9.16
CA VAL A 130 -12.10 10.16 -9.22
C VAL A 130 -12.64 10.80 -7.95
N PHE A 131 -12.16 10.42 -6.77
CA PHE A 131 -12.57 11.02 -5.50
C PHE A 131 -12.09 12.46 -5.33
N LEU A 132 -10.87 12.79 -5.78
CA LEU A 132 -10.38 14.17 -5.80
C LEU A 132 -11.22 15.04 -6.75
N LEU A 133 -11.50 14.57 -7.96
CA LEU A 133 -12.36 15.27 -8.92
C LEU A 133 -13.77 15.46 -8.36
N ARG A 134 -14.36 14.41 -7.79
CA ARG A 134 -15.70 14.46 -7.19
C ARG A 134 -15.78 15.47 -6.04
N ARG A 135 -14.70 15.61 -5.26
CA ARG A 135 -14.64 16.49 -4.09
C ARG A 135 -14.32 17.94 -4.45
N ASN A 136 -13.35 18.16 -5.35
CA ASN A 136 -12.79 19.49 -5.62
C ASN A 136 -13.28 20.11 -6.94
N VAL A 137 -13.83 19.33 -7.88
CA VAL A 137 -14.33 19.82 -9.17
C VAL A 137 -15.85 19.74 -9.24
N VAL A 138 -16.43 18.56 -8.99
CA VAL A 138 -17.89 18.34 -9.11
C VAL A 138 -18.68 18.95 -7.95
N HIS A 139 -18.03 19.27 -6.83
CA HIS A 139 -18.64 19.96 -5.68
C HIS A 139 -19.95 19.30 -5.19
N VAL A 140 -19.94 17.98 -4.98
CA VAL A 140 -21.14 17.27 -4.49
C VAL A 140 -21.64 17.86 -3.18
N LYS A 141 -22.91 18.26 -3.10
CA LYS A 141 -23.53 18.96 -1.95
C LYS A 141 -23.09 18.45 -0.57
N ARG A 142 -23.13 17.14 -0.35
CA ARG A 142 -22.74 16.52 0.94
C ARG A 142 -21.29 16.78 1.36
N LEU A 143 -20.40 17.06 0.40
CA LEU A 143 -18.97 17.29 0.62
C LEU A 143 -18.60 18.78 0.72
N VAL A 144 -19.55 19.68 0.44
CA VAL A 144 -19.35 21.15 0.47
C VAL A 144 -20.18 21.79 1.59
N MET A 145 -20.65 20.99 2.54
CA MET A 145 -21.38 21.50 3.70
C MET A 145 -20.46 22.27 4.63
N LYS A 146 -20.98 23.32 5.27
CA LYS A 146 -20.21 24.20 6.17
C LYS A 146 -19.51 23.44 7.30
N GLU A 147 -20.08 22.33 7.76
CA GLU A 147 -19.54 21.44 8.79
C GLU A 147 -18.24 20.71 8.38
N LEU A 148 -17.99 20.55 7.07
CA LEU A 148 -16.78 19.91 6.55
C LEU A 148 -15.68 20.91 6.20
N ASN A 149 -15.93 22.21 6.37
CA ASN A 149 -14.92 23.23 6.09
C ASN A 149 -13.77 23.17 7.11
N GLY A 150 -12.55 23.38 6.63
CA GLY A 150 -11.33 23.33 7.44
C GLY A 150 -10.67 21.96 7.42
N TRP A 151 -10.37 21.42 8.60
CA TRP A 151 -9.55 20.22 8.77
C TRP A 151 -10.09 18.97 8.07
N PRO A 152 -11.40 18.62 8.15
CA PRO A 152 -11.91 17.39 7.52
C PRO A 152 -11.79 17.38 5.99
N LYS A 153 -11.92 18.56 5.35
CA LYS A 153 -11.71 18.69 3.91
C LYS A 153 -10.24 18.55 3.54
N MET A 154 -9.36 19.18 4.31
CA MET A 154 -7.92 19.14 4.08
C MET A 154 -7.35 17.73 4.31
N ASP A 155 -7.72 17.08 5.41
CA ASP A 155 -7.32 15.71 5.74
C ASP A 155 -7.66 14.72 4.62
N ALA A 156 -8.89 14.79 4.11
CA ALA A 156 -9.33 13.96 3.00
C ALA A 156 -8.57 14.25 1.68
N ASN A 157 -8.15 15.48 1.42
CA ASN A 157 -7.33 15.79 0.25
C ASN A 157 -5.88 15.33 0.44
N ILE A 158 -5.32 15.51 1.64
CA ILE A 158 -3.96 15.09 1.98
C ILE A 158 -3.82 13.58 1.76
N ILE A 159 -4.75 12.77 2.29
CA ILE A 159 -4.64 11.31 2.14
C ILE A 159 -4.74 10.87 0.69
N LEU A 160 -5.67 11.43 -0.10
CA LEU A 160 -5.83 11.07 -1.51
C LEU A 160 -4.63 11.48 -2.37
N ILE A 161 -4.07 12.68 -2.13
CA ILE A 161 -2.88 13.15 -2.84
C ILE A 161 -1.66 12.31 -2.43
N SER A 162 -1.50 12.04 -1.15
CA SER A 162 -0.39 11.21 -0.64
C SER A 162 -0.44 9.80 -1.24
N GLU A 163 -1.63 9.20 -1.33
CA GLU A 163 -1.82 7.88 -1.94
C GLU A 163 -1.48 7.88 -3.44
N ILE A 164 -1.88 8.92 -4.18
CA ILE A 164 -1.48 9.06 -5.60
C ILE A 164 0.04 9.18 -5.73
N LEU A 165 0.70 9.96 -4.86
CA LEU A 165 2.15 10.10 -4.88
C LEU A 165 2.85 8.76 -4.57
N ILE A 166 2.40 8.05 -3.55
CA ILE A 166 2.96 6.74 -3.16
C ILE A 166 2.80 5.71 -4.29
N MET A 167 1.61 5.61 -4.88
CA MET A 167 1.39 4.70 -6.01
C MET A 167 2.19 5.14 -7.24
N GLY A 168 2.31 6.44 -7.49
CA GLY A 168 3.16 6.99 -8.53
C GLY A 168 4.62 6.57 -8.36
N SER A 169 5.18 6.72 -7.16
CA SER A 169 6.54 6.26 -6.83
C SER A 169 6.71 4.77 -7.06
N LEU A 170 5.71 3.94 -6.72
CA LEU A 170 5.73 2.50 -6.99
C LEU A 170 5.79 2.20 -8.50
N PHE A 171 4.98 2.88 -9.31
CA PHE A 171 5.02 2.68 -10.76
C PHE A 171 6.35 3.12 -11.38
N PHE A 172 6.94 4.22 -10.91
CA PHE A 172 8.25 4.66 -11.38
C PHE A 172 9.37 3.69 -10.97
N MET A 173 9.32 3.15 -9.75
CA MET A 173 10.25 2.11 -9.29
C MET A 173 10.17 0.87 -10.20
N ASN A 174 8.96 0.37 -10.46
CA ASN A 174 8.76 -0.79 -11.33
C ASN A 174 9.17 -0.52 -12.79
N ALA A 175 8.93 0.69 -13.31
CA ALA A 175 9.39 1.09 -14.63
C ALA A 175 10.93 1.14 -14.72
N ALA A 176 11.59 1.62 -13.66
CA ALA A 176 13.04 1.64 -13.57
C ALA A 176 13.60 0.20 -13.52
N ASP A 177 13.01 -0.68 -12.71
CA ASP A 177 13.35 -2.11 -12.66
C ASP A 177 13.28 -2.75 -14.04
N GLN A 178 12.21 -2.48 -14.79
CA GLN A 178 12.04 -2.98 -16.15
C GLN A 178 13.09 -2.44 -17.13
N SER A 179 13.44 -1.16 -17.01
CA SER A 179 14.46 -0.52 -17.84
C SER A 179 15.84 -1.13 -17.58
N LEU A 180 16.24 -1.25 -16.31
CA LEU A 180 17.51 -1.86 -15.88
C LEU A 180 17.64 -3.33 -16.30
N SER A 181 16.53 -4.07 -16.28
CA SER A 181 16.49 -5.46 -16.77
C SER A 181 16.77 -5.55 -18.27
N THR A 182 16.25 -4.60 -19.04
CA THR A 182 16.43 -4.55 -20.51
C THR A 182 17.88 -4.25 -20.90
N PHE A 183 18.61 -3.47 -20.08
CA PHE A 183 20.01 -3.16 -20.30
C PHE A 183 21.00 -4.28 -19.88
N GLY A 184 20.50 -5.47 -19.48
CA GLY A 184 21.34 -6.63 -19.20
C GLY A 184 22.04 -6.63 -17.83
N TYR A 185 21.63 -5.75 -16.90
CA TYR A 185 22.09 -5.74 -15.50
C TYR A 185 21.28 -6.67 -14.59
N SER A 186 20.57 -7.61 -15.19
CA SER A 186 19.69 -8.56 -14.54
C SER A 186 20.39 -9.39 -13.44
N ALA A 187 21.66 -9.74 -13.65
CA ALA A 187 22.48 -10.45 -12.67
C ALA A 187 23.00 -9.57 -11.51
N ALA A 188 23.17 -8.25 -11.72
CA ALA A 188 23.75 -7.34 -10.72
C ALA A 188 22.74 -6.87 -9.66
N PHE A 189 21.45 -6.83 -10.02
CA PHE A 189 20.35 -6.37 -9.16
C PHE A 189 19.30 -7.46 -8.89
N THR A 190 19.61 -8.73 -9.15
CA THR A 190 18.64 -9.85 -9.06
C THR A 190 17.37 -9.61 -9.89
N LEU A 191 17.52 -8.90 -11.01
CA LEU A 191 16.47 -8.50 -11.95
C LEU A 191 16.31 -9.47 -13.15
N ASP A 192 16.96 -10.65 -13.16
CA ASP A 192 16.73 -11.71 -14.17
C ASP A 192 15.25 -12.06 -14.33
N HIS A 193 14.45 -11.72 -13.32
CA HIS A 193 13.03 -11.95 -13.23
C HIS A 193 12.34 -10.70 -12.68
N ALA A 194 12.46 -9.57 -13.38
CA ALA A 194 11.95 -8.25 -12.96
C ALA A 194 10.48 -8.22 -12.46
N GLY A 195 9.70 -9.29 -12.62
CA GLY A 195 8.29 -9.32 -12.30
C GLY A 195 7.46 -9.04 -13.55
N TRP A 196 6.16 -9.34 -13.45
CA TRP A 196 5.21 -9.01 -14.50
C TRP A 196 4.72 -7.58 -14.29
N PHE A 197 5.09 -6.65 -15.18
CA PHE A 197 4.70 -5.23 -15.09
C PHE A 197 3.65 -4.83 -16.13
N PRO A 198 2.36 -5.14 -15.92
CA PRO A 198 1.31 -4.81 -16.88
C PRO A 198 1.07 -3.30 -17.06
N ILE A 199 1.37 -2.47 -16.05
CA ILE A 199 1.07 -1.04 -16.04
C ILE A 199 2.34 -0.22 -16.22
N SER A 200 3.39 -0.46 -15.43
CA SER A 200 4.57 0.42 -15.40
C SER A 200 5.39 0.40 -16.69
N LYS A 201 5.24 -0.63 -17.52
CA LYS A 201 5.84 -0.70 -18.87
C LYS A 201 5.50 0.50 -19.76
N TYR A 202 4.35 1.14 -19.54
CA TYR A 202 3.94 2.31 -20.31
C TYR A 202 4.65 3.59 -19.85
N LEU A 203 5.29 3.58 -18.68
CA LEU A 203 6.07 4.69 -18.15
C LEU A 203 7.56 4.60 -18.51
N VAL A 204 8.04 3.44 -18.97
CA VAL A 204 9.45 3.25 -19.38
C VAL A 204 9.92 4.32 -20.37
N PRO A 205 9.16 4.73 -21.41
CA PRO A 205 9.60 5.77 -22.34
C PRO A 205 9.74 7.18 -21.72
N LEU A 206 9.26 7.38 -20.49
CA LEU A 206 9.43 8.64 -19.75
C LEU A 206 10.72 8.67 -18.94
N LEU A 207 11.39 7.53 -18.78
CA LEU A 207 12.66 7.40 -18.07
C LEU A 207 13.82 7.71 -19.02
N PRO A 208 14.98 8.18 -18.49
CA PRO A 208 16.19 8.35 -19.28
C PRO A 208 16.64 7.04 -19.92
N ASP A 209 17.20 7.14 -21.12
CA ASP A 209 17.79 5.98 -21.83
C ASP A 209 19.21 5.65 -21.34
N ASP A 210 19.77 6.47 -20.45
CA ASP A 210 21.13 6.30 -19.94
C ASP A 210 21.15 5.59 -18.58
N LEU A 211 21.99 4.56 -18.50
CA LEU A 211 22.16 3.71 -17.32
C LEU A 211 22.60 4.47 -16.07
N GLY A 212 23.42 5.51 -16.23
CA GLY A 212 23.92 6.30 -15.11
C GLY A 212 22.83 7.13 -14.45
N THR A 213 21.77 7.50 -15.15
CA THR A 213 20.69 8.29 -14.58
C THR A 213 19.53 7.41 -14.09
N VAL A 214 19.37 6.20 -14.61
CA VAL A 214 18.32 5.26 -14.17
C VAL A 214 18.72 4.47 -12.91
N ALA A 215 20.02 4.18 -12.73
CA ALA A 215 20.51 3.37 -11.63
C ALA A 215 20.77 4.14 -10.32
N PHE A 216 20.71 5.48 -10.34
CA PHE A 216 20.97 6.38 -9.20
C PHE A 216 19.78 7.29 -8.92
#